data_AF-A0A3M0XNV4-F1
#
_entry.id   AF-A0A3M0XNV4-F1
#
_cell.length_a   1.000
_cell.length_b   1.000
_cell.length_c   1.000
_cell.angle_alpha   90.00
_cell.angle_beta   90.00
_cell.angle_gamma   90.00
#
_symmetry.space_group_name_H-M   'P 1'
#
loop_
_entity.id
_entity.type
_entity.pdbx_description
1 polymer ?
#
loop_
_entity_poly.entity_id
_entity_poly.type
_entity_poly.pdbx_seq_one_letter_code
_entity_poly.pdbx_strand_id
1 'polypeptide(L)'
;MRLLRRFDNAFFFLAAAVVAFVVLRGVLGAGVAPTPPVFEGGPASLRDALAKAKEQGKLVFAYATADWCGPCQVFKRTALVDPQVEDFLRRRTVPVYIDIDKAPRDAAALAVMG
;
A
#
# COMPACT_ATOMS: atom_id res chain seq x y z
N MET A 1 6.33 20.54 -50.74
CA MET A 1 6.90 19.40 -49.98
C MET A 1 7.59 19.75 -48.65
N ARG A 2 8.04 20.99 -48.36
CA ARG A 2 8.57 21.36 -47.02
C ARG A 2 7.51 21.67 -45.95
N LEU A 3 6.29 22.03 -46.35
CA LEU A 3 5.21 22.42 -45.42
C LEU A 3 4.50 21.21 -44.79
N LEU A 4 4.32 20.12 -45.55
CA LEU A 4 3.78 18.84 -45.05
C LEU A 4 4.74 18.17 -44.04
N ARG A 5 6.05 18.16 -44.32
CA ARG A 5 7.09 17.69 -43.38
C ARG A 5 7.13 18.46 -42.05
N ARG A 6 6.78 19.75 -42.03
CA ARG A 6 6.70 20.54 -40.78
C ARG A 6 5.48 20.15 -39.94
N PHE A 7 4.37 19.82 -40.59
CA PHE A 7 3.15 19.34 -39.93
C PHE A 7 3.35 17.93 -39.36
N ASP A 8 4.00 17.04 -40.13
CA ASP A 8 4.37 15.71 -39.66
C ASP A 8 5.31 15.80 -38.46
N ASN A 9 6.39 16.59 -38.55
CA ASN A 9 7.35 16.74 -37.46
C ASN A 9 6.68 17.33 -36.20
N ALA A 10 5.88 18.38 -36.33
CA ALA A 10 5.17 18.99 -35.20
C ALA A 10 4.21 18.00 -34.52
N PHE A 11 3.50 17.18 -35.32
CA PHE A 11 2.63 16.12 -34.81
C PHE A 11 3.43 15.01 -34.10
N PHE A 12 4.56 14.56 -34.67
CA PHE A 12 5.45 13.60 -34.04
C PHE A 12 6.05 14.11 -32.73
N PHE A 13 6.48 15.37 -32.67
CA PHE A 13 7.00 15.98 -31.44
C PHE A 13 5.92 16.12 -30.38
N LEU A 14 4.70 16.49 -30.77
CA LEU A 14 3.58 16.60 -29.84
C LEU A 14 3.16 15.23 -29.30
N ALA A 15 3.08 14.21 -30.16
CA ALA A 15 2.81 12.83 -29.76
C ALA A 15 3.92 12.28 -28.85
N ALA A 16 5.19 12.51 -29.17
CA ALA A 16 6.31 12.13 -28.33
C ALA A 16 6.28 12.85 -26.97
N ALA A 17 5.92 14.13 -26.92
CA ALA A 17 5.76 14.88 -25.68
C ALA A 17 4.60 14.36 -24.82
N VAL A 18 3.46 14.01 -25.44
CA VAL A 18 2.33 13.40 -24.73
C VAL A 18 2.69 12.02 -24.18
N VAL A 19 3.35 11.18 -24.98
CA VAL A 19 3.83 9.86 -24.53
C VAL A 19 4.85 10.01 -23.41
N ALA A 20 5.82 10.93 -23.54
CA ALA A 20 6.79 11.22 -22.49
C ALA A 20 6.10 11.72 -21.21
N PHE A 21 5.06 12.55 -21.32
CA PHE A 21 4.29 13.04 -20.17
C PHE A 21 3.48 11.93 -19.49
N VAL A 22 2.85 11.04 -20.26
CA VAL A 22 2.11 9.88 -19.72
C VAL A 22 3.06 8.90 -19.03
N VAL A 23 4.22 8.62 -19.63
CA VAL A 23 5.26 7.77 -19.02
C VAL A 23 5.83 8.42 -17.76
N LEU A 24 6.12 9.72 -17.80
CA LEU A 24 6.63 10.47 -16.64
C LEU A 24 5.62 10.45 -15.48
N ARG A 25 4.32 10.62 -15.78
CA ARG A 25 3.23 10.51 -14.79
C ARG A 25 3.09 9.09 -14.23
N GLY A 26 3.22 8.06 -15.06
CA GLY A 26 3.13 6.67 -14.63
C GLY A 26 4.29 6.24 -13.72
N VAL A 27 5.49 6.76 -13.97
CA VAL A 27 6.69 6.48 -13.14
C VAL A 27 6.67 7.30 -11.83
N LEU A 28 6.13 8.52 -11.84
CA LEU A 28 6.08 9.39 -10.65
C LEU A 28 4.79 9.25 -9.82
N GLY A 29 3.82 8.45 -10.26
CA GLY A 29 2.61 8.17 -9.49
C GLY A 29 2.94 7.35 -8.23
N ALA A 30 2.44 7.77 -7.06
CA ALA A 30 2.60 7.04 -5.82
C ALA A 30 1.81 5.71 -5.88
N GLY A 31 2.44 4.66 -6.44
CA GLY A 31 1.84 3.34 -6.62
C GLY A 31 1.51 2.61 -5.31
N VAL A 32 1.42 1.28 -5.34
CA VAL A 32 1.22 0.50 -4.11
C VAL A 32 2.47 0.59 -3.24
N ALA A 33 2.31 1.05 -2.00
CA ALA A 33 3.40 1.06 -1.02
C ALA A 33 3.67 -0.38 -0.54
N PRO A 34 4.94 -0.76 -0.32
CA PRO A 34 5.28 -2.09 0.20
C PRO A 34 4.72 -2.30 1.61
N THR A 35 4.62 -3.56 2.03
CA THR A 35 4.25 -3.92 3.39
C THR A 35 5.30 -3.42 4.38
N PRO A 36 4.92 -2.65 5.42
CA PRO A 36 5.89 -2.11 6.38
C PRO A 36 6.56 -3.20 7.24
N PRO A 37 7.81 -2.97 7.71
CA PRO A 37 8.60 -3.95 8.47
C PRO A 37 7.92 -4.47 9.73
N VAL A 38 7.06 -3.66 10.37
CA VAL A 38 6.32 -4.03 11.59
C VAL A 38 5.48 -5.32 11.43
N PHE A 39 5.13 -5.70 10.20
CA PHE A 39 4.36 -6.91 9.90
C PHE A 39 5.21 -8.11 9.46
N GLU A 40 6.53 -7.95 9.31
CA GLU A 40 7.42 -9.04 8.93
C GLU A 40 7.41 -10.16 9.97
N GLY A 41 7.20 -11.40 9.52
CA GLY A 41 7.05 -12.56 10.41
C GLY A 41 5.79 -12.54 11.29
N GLY A 42 4.84 -11.65 10.97
CA GLY A 42 3.57 -11.55 11.68
C GLY A 42 2.66 -12.78 11.53
N PRO A 43 1.54 -12.84 12.26
CA PRO A 43 0.54 -13.89 12.12
C PRO A 43 -0.09 -13.91 10.71
N ALA A 44 -0.48 -15.09 10.24
CA ALA A 44 -1.07 -15.27 8.91
C ALA A 44 -2.56 -14.87 8.83
N SER A 45 -3.24 -14.76 9.97
CA SER A 45 -4.66 -14.40 10.06
C SER A 45 -4.97 -13.64 11.35
N LEU A 46 -6.12 -12.96 11.38
CA LEU A 46 -6.64 -12.31 12.59
C LEU A 46 -6.82 -13.31 13.74
N ARG A 47 -7.27 -14.53 13.45
CA ARG A 47 -7.44 -15.59 14.46
C ARG A 47 -6.10 -15.99 15.08
N ASP A 48 -5.06 -16.15 14.27
CA ASP A 48 -3.73 -16.50 14.78
C ASP A 48 -3.11 -15.35 15.58
N ALA A 49 -3.38 -14.11 15.18
CA ALA A 49 -2.98 -12.92 15.93
C ALA A 49 -3.64 -12.87 17.32
N LEU A 50 -4.95 -13.13 17.40
CA LEU A 50 -5.68 -13.19 18.66
C LEU A 50 -5.18 -14.31 19.59
N ALA A 51 -4.90 -15.50 19.04
CA ALA A 51 -4.34 -16.60 19.81
C ALA A 51 -2.97 -16.24 20.40
N LYS A 52 -2.04 -15.74 19.56
CA LYS A 52 -0.71 -15.30 20.00
C LYS A 52 -0.78 -14.15 21.01
N ALA A 53 -1.67 -13.18 20.80
CA ALA A 53 -1.83 -12.04 21.70
C ALA A 53 -2.32 -12.49 23.08
N LYS A 54 -3.25 -13.45 23.14
CA LYS A 54 -3.72 -14.04 24.40
C LYS A 54 -2.61 -14.76 25.15
N GLU A 55 -1.78 -15.54 24.45
CA GLU A 55 -0.63 -16.25 25.05
C GLU A 55 0.44 -15.27 25.56
N GLN A 56 0.71 -14.20 24.81
CA GLN A 56 1.75 -13.23 25.13
C GLN A 56 1.30 -12.13 26.09
N GLY A 57 0.01 -12.05 26.44
CA GLY A 57 -0.56 -10.95 27.21
C GLY A 57 -0.45 -9.59 26.52
N LYS A 58 -0.51 -9.56 25.18
CA LYS A 58 -0.39 -8.36 24.35
C LYS A 58 -1.72 -7.99 23.69
N LEU A 59 -1.81 -6.77 23.16
CA LEU A 59 -2.92 -6.36 22.30
C LEU A 59 -2.73 -6.87 20.86
N VAL A 60 -3.80 -6.93 20.07
CA VAL A 60 -3.70 -7.12 18.62
C VAL A 60 -3.76 -5.76 17.94
N PHE A 61 -2.82 -5.49 17.03
CA PHE A 61 -2.91 -4.37 16.10
C PHE A 61 -3.29 -4.93 14.72
N ALA A 62 -4.57 -4.91 14.40
CA ALA A 62 -5.09 -5.37 13.12
C ALA A 62 -5.12 -4.22 12.12
N TYR A 63 -4.29 -4.30 11.09
CA TYR A 63 -4.23 -3.30 10.03
C TYR A 63 -4.94 -3.80 8.77
N ALA A 64 -6.18 -3.36 8.57
CA ALA A 64 -6.95 -3.60 7.36
C ALA A 64 -6.56 -2.59 6.27
N THR A 65 -6.21 -3.07 5.09
CA THR A 65 -5.71 -2.25 3.98
C THR A 65 -6.11 -2.83 2.63
N ALA A 66 -6.01 -2.00 1.58
CA ALA A 66 -6.15 -2.42 0.19
C ALA A 66 -5.19 -1.61 -0.70
N ASP A 67 -4.88 -2.11 -1.89
CA ASP A 67 -4.00 -1.43 -2.84
C ASP A 67 -4.64 -0.15 -3.41
N TRP A 68 -5.96 -0.17 -3.57
CA TRP A 68 -6.76 0.99 -3.98
C TRP A 68 -7.00 2.00 -2.85
N CYS A 69 -6.68 1.66 -1.59
CA CYS A 69 -6.87 2.56 -0.45
C CYS A 69 -5.75 3.60 -0.39
N GLY A 70 -6.00 4.79 -0.97
CA GLY A 70 -5.07 5.92 -0.98
C GLY A 70 -4.53 6.30 0.41
N PRO A 71 -5.38 6.53 1.42
CA PRO A 71 -4.93 6.83 2.79
C PRO A 71 -4.05 5.71 3.39
N CYS A 72 -4.35 4.45 3.08
CA CYS A 72 -3.54 3.31 3.52
C CYS A 72 -2.13 3.37 2.92
N GLN A 73 -1.98 3.81 1.67
CA GLN A 73 -0.66 3.99 1.06
C GLN A 73 0.14 5.10 1.75
N VAL A 74 -0.51 6.20 2.14
CA VAL A 74 0.14 7.27 2.91
C VAL A 74 0.57 6.76 4.28
N PHE A 75 -0.30 6.05 4.99
CA PHE A 75 -0.01 5.49 6.32
C PHE A 75 1.16 4.49 6.28
N LYS A 76 1.21 3.62 5.26
CA LYS A 76 2.35 2.71 5.00
C LYS A 76 3.67 3.45 4.77
N ARG A 77 3.66 4.59 4.07
CA ARG A 77 4.87 5.39 3.79
C ARG A 77 5.30 6.32 4.91
N THR A 78 4.44 6.52 5.91
CA THR A 78 4.67 7.52 6.97
C THR A 78 4.68 6.84 8.33
N ALA A 79 3.54 6.78 9.02
CA ALA A 79 3.48 6.33 10.39
C ALA A 79 3.96 4.87 10.59
N LEU A 80 3.68 3.95 9.66
CA LEU A 80 4.05 2.54 9.83
C LEU A 80 5.53 2.23 9.57
N VAL A 81 6.30 3.20 9.05
CA VAL A 81 7.75 3.13 8.90
C VAL A 81 8.48 4.08 9.85
N ASP A 82 7.74 4.81 10.69
CA ASP A 82 8.34 5.61 11.74
C ASP A 82 8.94 4.69 12.83
N PRO A 83 10.23 4.82 13.18
CA PRO A 83 10.87 3.91 14.13
C PRO A 83 10.22 3.88 15.51
N GLN A 84 9.65 4.99 15.99
CA GLN A 84 8.99 5.04 17.29
C GLN A 84 7.66 4.29 17.27
N VAL A 85 6.90 4.42 16.17
CA VAL A 85 5.65 3.69 15.96
C VAL A 85 5.93 2.20 15.80
N GLU A 86 6.91 1.83 14.98
CA GLU A 86 7.31 0.44 14.80
C GLU A 86 7.71 -0.19 16.14
N ASP A 87 8.57 0.48 16.90
CA ASP A 87 9.03 0.00 18.20
C ASP A 87 7.88 -0.17 19.20
N PHE A 88 6.97 0.82 19.25
CA PHE A 88 5.77 0.73 20.08
C PHE A 88 4.92 -0.49 19.71
N LEU A 89 4.62 -0.69 18.43
CA LEU A 89 3.80 -1.79 17.95
C LEU A 89 4.46 -3.14 18.23
N ARG A 90 5.76 -3.30 17.98
CA ARG A 90 6.49 -4.55 18.26
C ARG A 90 6.51 -4.91 19.74
N ARG A 91 6.70 -3.92 20.63
CA ARG A 91 6.76 -4.16 22.08
C ARG A 91 5.40 -4.47 22.67
N ARG A 92 4.35 -3.78 22.23
CA ARG A 92 3.05 -3.76 22.91
C ARG A 92 1.97 -4.61 22.26
N THR A 93 2.17 -4.99 20.99
CA THR A 93 1.12 -5.64 20.21
C THR A 93 1.62 -6.89 19.49
N VAL A 94 0.66 -7.66 18.97
CA VAL A 94 0.84 -8.63 17.90
C VAL A 94 0.26 -7.97 16.63
N PRO A 95 1.11 -7.37 15.77
CA PRO A 95 0.64 -6.72 14.56
C PRO A 95 0.27 -7.74 13.48
N VAL A 96 -0.88 -7.56 12.83
CA VAL A 96 -1.36 -8.41 11.73
C VAL A 96 -1.78 -7.56 10.54
N TYR A 97 -1.29 -7.92 9.36
CA TYR A 97 -1.57 -7.23 8.09
C TYR A 97 -2.71 -7.94 7.37
N ILE A 98 -3.79 -7.22 7.08
CA ILE A 98 -5.01 -7.78 6.49
C ILE A 98 -5.29 -7.02 5.18
N ASP A 99 -4.96 -7.66 4.07
CA ASP A 99 -5.39 -7.21 2.75
C ASP A 99 -6.84 -7.66 2.54
N ILE A 100 -7.77 -6.70 2.52
CA ILE A 100 -9.20 -7.00 2.53
C ILE A 100 -9.70 -7.64 1.22
N ASP A 101 -8.98 -7.44 0.11
CA ASP A 101 -9.27 -8.09 -1.17
C ASP A 101 -8.86 -9.57 -1.15
N LYS A 102 -7.85 -9.92 -0.32
CA LYS A 102 -7.26 -11.26 -0.24
C LYS A 102 -7.75 -12.05 0.98
N ALA A 103 -8.28 -11.39 2.00
CA ALA A 103 -8.69 -11.98 3.26
C ALA A 103 -10.14 -11.62 3.65
N PRO A 104 -11.15 -12.03 2.86
CA PRO A 104 -12.55 -11.63 3.07
C PRO A 104 -13.12 -12.08 4.42
N ARG A 105 -12.63 -13.20 4.98
CA ARG A 105 -13.05 -13.66 6.31
C ARG A 105 -12.59 -12.73 7.43
N ASP A 106 -11.33 -12.29 7.35
CA ASP A 106 -10.75 -11.38 8.34
C ASP A 106 -11.34 -9.96 8.18
N ALA A 107 -11.57 -9.52 6.93
CA ALA A 107 -12.26 -8.27 6.65
C ALA A 107 -13.69 -8.24 7.23
N ALA A 108 -14.46 -9.32 7.04
CA ALA A 108 -15.80 -9.46 7.61
C ALA A 108 -15.79 -9.44 9.14
N ALA A 109 -14.81 -10.11 9.77
CA ALA A 109 -14.67 -10.10 11.23
C ALA A 109 -14.38 -8.70 11.79
N LEU A 110 -13.76 -7.82 11.00
CA LEU A 110 -13.52 -6.42 11.33
C LEU A 110 -14.63 -5.47 10.85
N ALA A 111 -15.69 -6.00 10.22
CA ALA A 111 -16.74 -5.24 9.56
C ALA A 111 -16.21 -4.20 8.54
N VAL A 112 -15.07 -4.50 7.91
CA VAL A 112 -14.49 -3.68 6.85
C VAL A 112 -14.98 -4.22 5.51
N MET A 113 -15.60 -3.36 4.71
CA MET A 113 -15.97 -3.69 3.34
C MET A 113 -14.76 -3.43 2.43
N GLY A 114 -14.38 -4.46 1.67
CA GLY A 114 -13.46 -4.39 0.54
C GLY A 114 -14.17 -4.02 -0.75
#